data_AF-A0A554J6T8-F1
#
_entry.id   AF-A0A554J6T8-F1
#
_cell.length_a   1.000
_cell.length_b   1.000
_cell.length_c   1.000
_cell.angle_alpha   90.00
_cell.angle_beta   90.00
_cell.angle_gamma   90.00
#
_symmetry.space_group_name_H-M   'P 1'
#
loop_
_entity.id
_entity.type
_entity.pdbx_description
1 polymer ?
#
loop_
_entity_poly.entity_id
_entity_poly.type
_entity_poly.pdbx_seq_one_letter_code
_entity_poly.pdbx_strand_id
1 'polypeptide(L)'
;MRNKNILFIFIIILGLIAIFELMFIDKFYPRIFIWDTNLTFVSKPDAMKALQANFKNRTTKKLTFNYKNQDYIIDLATASAKINYQKTIDSAFNIGREGNFLDSLKNQLQTIVYGVTLNPEIDLNIDPQLSVIEKAVFKMPKNPNLIFNEFDSPKNLSIEIQDGTSGQELDKEKLLLLINQYVASGKTVESLPVKEIPPEIETQKISDFVKELAQKIDQPVIEPQFNFNENTKRVTEFKSAQEGKTLDQEKTKQLIRLALKGERSKAITLPSEITNPKVTTDRVNNLGIK
;
A
#
# COMPACT_ATOMS: atom_id res chain seq x y z
N MET A 1 43.49 -36.14 44.94
CA MET A 1 43.97 -35.64 43.62
C MET A 1 42.91 -34.85 42.86
N ARG A 2 41.63 -35.29 42.82
CA ARG A 2 40.53 -34.62 42.08
C ARG A 2 40.33 -33.11 42.36
N ASN A 3 40.44 -32.66 43.61
CA ASN A 3 40.21 -31.26 43.97
C ASN A 3 41.35 -30.31 43.52
N LYS A 4 42.59 -30.80 43.41
CA LYS A 4 43.73 -29.99 42.93
C LYS A 4 43.60 -29.66 41.45
N ASN A 5 43.06 -30.60 40.65
CA ASN A 5 42.83 -30.40 39.22
C ASN A 5 41.72 -29.37 38.96
N ILE A 6 40.66 -29.38 39.77
CA ILE A 6 39.56 -28.40 39.67
C ILE A 6 40.05 -26.98 39.99
N LEU A 7 40.82 -26.83 41.08
CA LEU A 7 41.41 -25.54 41.46
C LEU A 7 42.34 -24.99 40.37
N PHE A 8 43.17 -25.85 39.78
CA PHE A 8 44.08 -25.46 38.70
C PHE A 8 43.33 -24.96 37.46
N ILE A 9 42.28 -25.66 37.03
CA ILE A 9 41.42 -25.24 35.90
C ILE A 9 40.77 -23.89 36.20
N PHE A 10 40.26 -23.71 37.42
CA PHE A 10 39.64 -22.44 37.84
C PHE A 10 40.62 -21.27 37.74
N ILE A 11 41.88 -21.45 38.19
CA ILE A 11 42.93 -20.43 38.09
C ILE A 11 43.22 -20.09 36.62
N ILE A 12 43.29 -21.09 35.73
CA ILE A 12 43.50 -20.85 34.30
C ILE A 12 42.35 -20.03 33.72
N ILE A 13 41.11 -20.36 34.04
CA ILE A 13 39.93 -19.63 33.54
C ILE A 13 39.98 -18.17 34.00
N LEU A 14 40.28 -17.92 35.28
CA LEU A 14 40.44 -16.56 35.78
C LEU A 14 41.58 -15.80 35.09
N GLY A 15 42.71 -16.48 34.83
CA GLY A 15 43.82 -15.91 34.09
C GLY A 15 43.44 -15.53 32.66
N LEU A 16 42.68 -16.39 31.97
CA LEU A 16 42.18 -16.11 30.62
C LEU A 16 41.21 -14.93 30.61
N ILE A 17 40.30 -14.84 31.60
CA ILE A 17 39.39 -13.70 31.75
C ILE A 17 40.20 -12.42 31.98
N ALA A 18 41.19 -12.44 32.89
CA ALA A 18 42.02 -11.28 33.15
C ALA A 18 42.80 -10.82 31.91
N ILE A 19 43.40 -11.76 31.16
CA ILE A 19 44.09 -11.46 29.88
C ILE A 19 43.12 -10.86 28.87
N PHE A 20 41.90 -11.43 28.76
CA PHE A 20 40.87 -10.91 27.88
C PHE A 20 40.50 -9.46 28.25
N GLU A 21 40.27 -9.17 29.53
CA GLU A 21 39.97 -7.81 29.98
C GLU A 21 41.11 -6.83 29.69
N LEU A 22 42.36 -7.25 29.95
CA LEU A 22 43.55 -6.45 29.63
C LEU A 22 43.68 -6.16 28.13
N MET A 23 43.31 -7.11 27.27
CA MET A 23 43.37 -6.97 25.81
C MET A 23 42.39 -5.91 25.28
N PHE A 24 41.29 -5.67 26.01
CA PHE A 24 40.16 -4.83 25.60
C PHE A 24 39.91 -3.61 26.52
N ILE A 25 40.88 -3.20 27.33
CA ILE A 25 40.74 -2.04 28.25
C ILE A 25 40.23 -0.79 27.49
N ASP A 26 40.84 -0.49 26.34
CA ASP A 26 40.60 0.71 25.55
C ASP A 26 39.96 0.41 24.19
N LYS A 27 39.49 -0.82 23.99
CA LYS A 27 39.00 -1.31 22.68
C LYS A 27 37.64 -1.96 22.78
N PHE A 28 36.82 -1.88 21.73
CA PHE A 28 35.54 -2.62 21.73
C PHE A 28 35.77 -4.13 21.75
N TYR A 29 34.92 -4.83 22.50
CA TYR A 29 34.90 -6.29 22.54
C TYR A 29 34.57 -6.91 21.17
N PRO A 30 34.82 -8.21 20.99
CA PRO A 30 34.54 -8.89 19.75
C PRO A 30 33.09 -8.77 19.29
N ARG A 31 32.94 -8.65 17.96
CA ARG A 31 31.66 -8.65 17.22
C ARG A 31 30.70 -7.53 17.62
N ILE A 32 31.25 -6.38 18.00
CA ILE A 32 30.50 -5.13 18.11
C ILE A 32 30.63 -4.35 16.81
N PHE A 33 29.49 -3.93 16.26
CA PHE A 33 29.41 -3.19 15.01
C PHE A 33 28.61 -1.90 15.20
N ILE A 34 29.01 -0.86 14.48
CA ILE A 34 28.14 0.27 14.18
C ILE A 34 27.87 0.22 12.69
N TRP A 35 26.60 -0.03 12.33
CA TRP A 35 26.20 -0.47 11.00
C TRP A 35 27.07 -1.63 10.46
N ASP A 36 27.80 -1.42 9.37
CA ASP A 36 28.67 -2.41 8.74
C ASP A 36 30.13 -2.33 9.22
N THR A 37 30.46 -1.37 10.09
CA THR A 37 31.82 -1.16 10.58
C THR A 37 32.08 -2.03 11.81
N ASN A 38 32.97 -3.01 11.67
CA ASN A 38 33.43 -3.85 12.79
C ASN A 38 34.35 -3.04 13.70
N LEU A 39 34.01 -2.94 14.99
CA LEU A 39 34.77 -2.20 15.98
C LEU A 39 35.66 -3.08 16.86
N THR A 40 35.66 -4.39 16.65
CA THR A 40 36.52 -5.34 17.39
C THR A 40 37.98 -4.87 17.38
N PHE A 41 38.59 -4.72 18.55
CA PHE A 41 39.96 -4.20 18.74
C PHE A 41 40.19 -2.72 18.35
N VAL A 42 39.14 -1.96 18.08
CA VAL A 42 39.23 -0.54 17.72
C VAL A 42 39.06 0.33 18.96
N SER A 43 39.77 1.45 19.05
CA SER A 43 39.58 2.43 20.14
C SER A 43 38.39 3.36 19.85
N LYS A 44 37.82 4.04 20.87
CA LYS A 44 36.74 5.04 20.62
C LYS A 44 37.17 6.14 19.61
N PRO A 45 38.37 6.75 19.71
CA PRO A 45 38.83 7.74 18.73
C PRO A 45 38.96 7.19 17.30
N ASP A 46 39.50 5.98 17.16
CA ASP A 46 39.66 5.35 15.84
C ASP A 46 38.33 4.94 15.25
N ALA A 47 37.39 4.46 16.08
CA ALA A 47 36.02 4.17 15.66
C ALA A 47 35.33 5.44 15.15
N MET A 48 35.43 6.55 15.88
CA MET A 48 34.89 7.84 15.44
C MET A 48 35.47 8.25 14.07
N LYS A 49 36.79 8.16 13.91
CA LYS A 49 37.47 8.49 12.65
C LYS A 49 37.02 7.60 11.49
N ALA A 50 36.93 6.29 11.71
CA ALA A 50 36.51 5.32 10.70
C ALA A 50 35.05 5.55 10.28
N LEU A 51 34.15 5.74 11.24
CA LEU A 51 32.72 5.98 11.00
C LEU A 51 32.48 7.32 10.26
N GLN A 52 33.19 8.38 10.66
CA GLN A 52 33.13 9.67 9.96
C GLN A 52 33.67 9.57 8.53
N ALA A 53 34.76 8.84 8.31
CA ALA A 53 35.33 8.63 6.98
C ALA A 53 34.36 7.84 6.08
N ASN A 54 33.78 6.75 6.59
CA ASN A 54 32.80 5.95 5.87
C ASN A 54 31.55 6.76 5.52
N PHE A 55 31.03 7.53 6.48
CA PHE A 55 29.90 8.42 6.27
C PHE A 55 30.19 9.46 5.19
N LYS A 56 31.31 10.19 5.31
CA LYS A 56 31.72 11.20 4.34
C LYS A 56 31.87 10.61 2.93
N ASN A 57 32.49 9.45 2.80
CA ASN A 57 32.66 8.78 1.51
C ASN A 57 31.33 8.37 0.85
N ARG A 58 30.31 8.05 1.67
CA ARG A 58 28.99 7.67 1.17
C ARG A 58 28.13 8.89 0.86
N THR A 59 28.17 9.92 1.69
CA THR A 59 27.36 11.14 1.52
C THR A 59 27.89 12.09 0.45
N THR A 60 29.13 11.91 -0.04
CA THR A 60 29.61 12.64 -1.23
C THR A 60 29.19 12.02 -2.56
N LYS A 61 28.54 10.86 -2.53
CA LYS A 61 28.11 10.14 -3.73
C LYS A 61 26.66 10.44 -4.08
N LYS A 62 26.37 10.28 -5.38
CA LYS A 62 25.03 10.31 -5.93
C LYS A 62 24.44 8.90 -5.94
N LEU A 63 23.19 8.78 -5.53
CA LEU A 63 22.41 7.56 -5.58
C LEU A 63 21.53 7.57 -6.82
N THR A 64 21.58 6.49 -7.61
CA THR A 64 20.78 6.35 -8.83
C THR A 64 19.71 5.28 -8.61
N PHE A 65 18.46 5.64 -8.93
CA PHE A 65 17.30 4.76 -8.92
C PHE A 65 16.68 4.73 -10.32
N ASN A 66 16.61 3.55 -10.92
CA ASN A 66 15.99 3.29 -12.19
C ASN A 66 14.48 3.03 -12.05
N TYR A 67 13.71 3.56 -12.99
CA TYR A 67 12.30 3.25 -13.17
C TYR A 67 11.86 3.50 -14.61
N LYS A 68 11.27 2.48 -15.27
CA LYS A 68 10.74 2.57 -16.65
C LYS A 68 11.71 3.25 -17.62
N ASN A 69 12.98 2.83 -17.60
CA ASN A 69 14.08 3.33 -18.44
C ASN A 69 14.49 4.79 -18.16
N GLN A 70 14.14 5.33 -16.99
CA GLN A 70 14.60 6.63 -16.51
C GLN A 70 15.37 6.48 -15.21
N ASP A 71 16.43 7.27 -15.08
CA ASP A 71 17.27 7.32 -13.88
C ASP A 71 16.93 8.55 -13.05
N TYR A 72 16.65 8.32 -11.78
CA TYR A 72 16.36 9.33 -10.77
C TYR A 72 17.55 9.40 -9.82
N ILE A 73 18.13 10.59 -9.70
CA ILE A 73 19.37 10.79 -8.95
C ILE A 73 19.08 11.55 -7.66
N ILE A 74 19.58 11.03 -6.55
CA ILE A 74 19.59 11.70 -5.24
C ILE A 74 21.03 12.05 -4.89
N ASP A 75 21.30 13.34 -4.77
CA ASP A 75 22.59 13.87 -4.37
C ASP A 75 22.64 14.03 -2.84
N LEU A 76 23.34 13.11 -2.18
CA LEU A 76 23.49 13.14 -0.73
C LEU A 76 24.38 14.28 -0.24
N ALA A 77 25.22 14.86 -1.11
CA ALA A 77 26.09 15.96 -0.71
C ALA A 77 25.28 17.24 -0.43
N THR A 78 24.13 17.37 -1.08
CA THR A 78 23.21 18.49 -0.89
C THR A 78 22.22 18.27 0.26
N ALA A 79 22.13 17.04 0.77
CA ALA A 79 21.15 16.62 1.78
C ALA A 79 21.41 17.13 3.20
N SER A 80 22.48 17.91 3.43
CA SER A 80 22.90 18.39 4.76
C SER A 80 22.94 17.28 5.83
N ALA A 81 23.36 16.08 5.43
CA ALA A 81 23.33 14.89 6.27
C ALA A 81 24.18 15.05 7.53
N LYS A 82 23.58 14.85 8.71
CA LYS A 82 24.27 14.90 10.00
C LYS A 82 24.06 13.60 10.76
N ILE A 83 25.10 13.22 11.50
CA ILE A 83 25.05 12.05 12.36
C ILE A 83 25.79 12.31 13.65
N ASN A 84 25.16 11.95 14.76
CA ASN A 84 25.78 12.01 16.08
C ASN A 84 26.26 10.61 16.49
N TYR A 85 27.53 10.33 16.21
CA TYR A 85 28.14 9.06 16.61
C TYR A 85 28.47 8.96 18.10
N GLN A 86 28.59 10.09 18.81
CA GLN A 86 29.13 10.10 20.17
C GLN A 86 28.35 9.16 21.09
N LYS A 87 27.02 9.36 21.16
CA LYS A 87 26.13 8.53 21.98
C LYS A 87 26.22 7.06 21.60
N THR A 88 26.23 6.75 20.30
CA THR A 88 26.22 5.37 19.80
C THR A 88 27.56 4.66 20.04
N ILE A 89 28.68 5.37 19.88
CA ILE A 89 30.03 4.88 20.20
C ILE A 89 30.15 4.61 21.70
N ASP A 90 29.63 5.51 22.53
CA ASP A 90 29.63 5.33 23.98
C ASP A 90 28.80 4.12 24.40
N SER A 91 27.57 4.00 23.89
CA SER A 91 26.72 2.83 24.10
C SER A 91 27.39 1.54 23.62
N ALA A 92 27.98 1.54 22.42
CA ALA A 92 28.65 0.37 21.86
C ALA A 92 29.86 -0.06 22.71
N PHE A 93 30.63 0.89 23.25
CA PHE A 93 31.80 0.60 24.07
C PHE A 93 31.42 0.05 25.43
N ASN A 94 30.30 0.51 25.98
CA ASN A 94 29.84 0.08 27.29
C ASN A 94 29.21 -1.33 27.28
N ILE A 95 28.89 -1.90 26.11
CA ILE A 95 28.43 -3.28 26.00
C ILE A 95 29.48 -4.21 26.61
N GLY A 96 29.05 -5.04 27.57
CA GLY A 96 29.94 -5.96 28.28
C GLY A 96 30.81 -5.31 29.37
N ARG A 97 30.63 -4.02 29.65
CA ARG A 97 31.32 -3.26 30.71
C ARG A 97 30.39 -2.65 31.77
N GLU A 98 29.08 -2.78 31.56
CA GLU A 98 28.06 -2.26 32.47
C GLU A 98 27.45 -3.37 33.33
N GLY A 99 26.89 -2.97 34.47
CA GLY A 99 26.29 -3.88 35.44
C GLY A 99 27.31 -4.48 36.42
N ASN A 100 26.96 -5.61 37.04
CA ASN A 100 27.90 -6.35 37.86
C ASN A 100 28.82 -7.23 36.97
N PHE A 101 29.86 -7.79 37.57
CA PHE A 101 30.85 -8.61 36.87
C PHE A 101 30.24 -9.78 36.09
N LEU A 102 29.21 -10.45 36.63
CA LEU A 102 28.55 -11.58 35.97
C LEU A 102 27.72 -11.13 34.76
N ASP A 103 27.02 -10.00 34.88
CA ASP A 103 26.26 -9.41 33.77
C ASP A 103 27.19 -8.95 32.65
N SER A 104 28.31 -8.30 32.99
CA SER A 104 29.36 -7.92 32.05
C SER A 104 29.90 -9.14 31.31
N LEU A 105 30.31 -10.20 32.03
CA LEU A 105 30.82 -11.43 31.42
C LEU A 105 29.78 -12.14 30.54
N LYS A 106 28.51 -12.20 30.98
CA LYS A 106 27.41 -12.75 30.18
C LYS A 106 27.24 -11.96 28.88
N ASN A 107 27.23 -10.63 28.95
CA ASN A 107 27.09 -9.76 27.80
C ASN A 107 28.29 -9.89 26.85
N GLN A 108 29.52 -10.01 27.36
CA GLN A 108 30.72 -10.28 26.56
C GLN A 108 30.61 -11.63 25.82
N LEU A 109 30.15 -12.69 26.50
CA LEU A 109 29.92 -13.98 25.85
C LEU A 109 28.81 -13.90 24.79
N GLN A 110 27.74 -13.16 25.07
CA GLN A 110 26.67 -12.93 24.10
C GLN A 110 27.18 -12.19 22.86
N THR A 111 28.03 -11.17 23.00
CA THR A 111 28.58 -10.47 21.83
C THR A 111 29.50 -11.39 21.03
N ILE A 112 30.31 -12.23 21.67
CA ILE A 112 31.15 -13.21 20.95
C ILE A 112 30.28 -14.19 20.13
N VAL A 113 29.19 -14.70 20.71
CA VAL A 113 28.35 -15.71 20.05
C VAL A 113 27.44 -15.10 18.98
N TYR A 114 26.72 -14.02 19.31
CA TYR A 114 25.66 -13.46 18.45
C TYR A 114 26.07 -12.17 17.74
N GLY A 115 27.04 -11.44 18.27
CA GLY A 115 27.36 -10.08 17.86
C GLY A 115 26.29 -9.08 18.26
N VAL A 116 26.62 -7.79 18.13
CA VAL A 116 25.68 -6.69 18.33
C VAL A 116 25.97 -5.62 17.28
N THR A 117 24.92 -5.15 16.61
CA THR A 117 24.99 -4.03 15.66
C THR A 117 24.14 -2.87 16.17
N LEU A 118 24.75 -1.69 16.30
CA LEU A 118 24.05 -0.46 16.66
C LEU A 118 23.84 0.41 15.42
N ASN A 119 22.68 1.08 15.38
CA ASN A 119 22.26 1.93 14.27
C ASN A 119 22.11 3.38 14.78
N PRO A 120 23.09 4.26 14.51
CA PRO A 120 22.98 5.67 14.88
C PRO A 120 21.88 6.35 14.07
N GLU A 121 21.22 7.33 14.70
CA GLU A 121 20.20 8.17 14.05
C GLU A 121 20.85 9.09 13.03
N ILE A 122 20.28 9.12 11.81
CA ILE A 122 20.72 9.98 10.71
C ILE A 122 19.68 11.07 10.53
N ASP A 123 20.14 12.31 10.52
CA ASP A 123 19.33 13.47 10.14
C ASP A 123 19.64 13.82 8.67
N LEU A 124 18.64 13.69 7.79
CA LEU A 124 18.74 13.92 6.35
C LEU A 124 17.69 14.93 5.89
N ASN A 125 18.12 15.98 5.21
CA ASN A 125 17.21 16.93 4.55
C ASN A 125 17.18 16.65 3.03
N ILE A 126 16.36 15.70 2.62
CA ILE A 126 16.20 15.32 1.20
C ILE A 126 14.84 15.65 0.59
N ASP A 127 13.92 16.23 1.37
CA ASP A 127 12.54 16.53 0.95
C ASP A 127 12.44 17.31 -0.38
N PRO A 128 13.32 18.30 -0.68
CA PRO A 128 13.26 18.99 -1.96
C PRO A 128 13.51 18.07 -3.15
N GLN A 129 14.45 17.11 -3.03
CA GLN A 129 14.77 16.15 -4.08
C GLN A 129 13.65 15.10 -4.21
N LEU A 130 13.12 14.62 -3.09
CA LEU A 130 11.98 13.70 -3.08
C LEU A 130 10.75 14.30 -3.77
N SER A 131 10.48 15.58 -3.55
CA SER A 131 9.36 16.29 -4.18
C SER A 131 9.48 16.36 -5.70
N VAL A 132 10.70 16.46 -6.24
CA VAL A 132 10.94 16.45 -7.69
C VAL A 132 10.67 15.07 -8.27
N ILE A 133 11.20 14.02 -7.62
CA ILE A 133 11.00 12.63 -8.05
C ILE A 133 9.52 12.25 -7.96
N GLU A 134 8.86 12.61 -6.85
CA GLU A 134 7.44 12.36 -6.63
C GLU A 134 6.60 12.93 -7.76
N LYS A 135 6.79 14.20 -8.11
CA LYS A 135 6.07 14.84 -9.23
C LYS A 135 6.32 14.15 -10.56
N ALA A 136 7.55 13.67 -10.78
CA ALA A 136 7.92 13.01 -12.04
C ALA A 136 7.31 11.61 -12.18
N VAL A 137 7.14 10.86 -11.08
CA VAL A 137 6.56 9.51 -11.11
C VAL A 137 5.05 9.48 -10.85
N PHE A 138 4.49 10.58 -10.34
CA PHE A 138 3.07 10.65 -10.01
C PHE A 138 2.21 10.49 -11.26
N LYS A 139 1.27 9.57 -11.19
CA LYS A 139 0.20 9.39 -12.18
C LYS A 139 -1.12 9.35 -11.46
N MET A 140 -2.03 10.24 -11.84
CA MET A 140 -3.35 10.26 -11.28
C MET A 140 -4.13 9.00 -11.72
N PRO A 141 -4.79 8.28 -10.81
CA PRO A 141 -5.70 7.21 -11.21
C PRO A 141 -6.87 7.79 -12.02
N LYS A 142 -7.41 6.99 -12.93
CA LYS A 142 -8.65 7.31 -13.64
C LYS A 142 -9.74 6.38 -13.13
N ASN A 143 -10.85 6.96 -12.67
CA ASN A 143 -11.96 6.17 -12.18
C ASN A 143 -12.67 5.45 -13.35
N PRO A 144 -13.23 4.25 -13.10
CA PRO A 144 -14.02 3.53 -14.09
C PRO A 144 -15.27 4.32 -14.49
N ASN A 145 -15.68 4.18 -15.75
CA ASN A 145 -16.86 4.85 -16.29
C ASN A 145 -17.99 3.83 -16.56
N LEU A 146 -19.24 4.23 -16.34
CA LEU A 146 -20.41 3.38 -16.53
C LEU A 146 -21.15 3.84 -17.79
N ILE A 147 -21.21 2.98 -18.81
CA ILE A 147 -21.85 3.28 -20.09
C ILE A 147 -23.16 2.50 -20.17
N PHE A 148 -24.26 3.20 -20.42
CA PHE A 148 -25.56 2.58 -20.65
C PHE A 148 -25.75 2.30 -22.14
N ASN A 149 -25.91 1.03 -22.50
CA ASN A 149 -26.10 0.60 -23.88
C ASN A 149 -27.60 0.32 -24.12
N GLU A 150 -28.26 1.22 -24.86
CA GLU A 150 -29.69 1.13 -25.19
C GLU A 150 -30.03 0.18 -26.35
N PHE A 151 -29.04 -0.55 -26.89
CA PHE A 151 -29.07 -0.91 -28.31
C PHE A 151 -29.70 -2.24 -28.73
N ASP A 152 -30.03 -3.21 -27.86
CA ASP A 152 -30.31 -4.58 -28.37
C ASP A 152 -31.76 -5.09 -28.28
N SER A 153 -32.67 -4.45 -27.55
CA SER A 153 -34.13 -4.65 -27.60
C SER A 153 -34.80 -4.07 -26.35
N PRO A 154 -36.10 -3.70 -26.40
CA PRO A 154 -36.87 -3.29 -25.21
C PRO A 154 -36.88 -4.32 -24.06
N LYS A 155 -36.44 -5.55 -24.32
CA LYS A 155 -36.36 -6.65 -23.34
C LYS A 155 -35.03 -6.77 -22.58
N ASN A 156 -33.90 -6.31 -23.12
CA ASN A 156 -32.56 -6.56 -22.54
C ASN A 156 -31.76 -5.27 -22.37
N LEU A 157 -32.02 -4.53 -21.29
CA LEU A 157 -31.24 -3.34 -20.94
C LEU A 157 -29.91 -3.76 -20.29
N SER A 158 -28.80 -3.15 -20.70
CA SER A 158 -27.48 -3.49 -20.16
C SER A 158 -26.61 -2.27 -19.90
N ILE A 159 -25.74 -2.40 -18.90
CA ILE A 159 -24.63 -1.47 -18.64
C ILE A 159 -23.32 -2.17 -19.01
N GLU A 160 -22.41 -1.42 -19.61
CA GLU A 160 -21.02 -1.79 -19.79
C GLU A 160 -20.12 -0.92 -18.91
N ILE A 161 -19.25 -1.57 -18.13
CA ILE A 161 -18.28 -0.86 -17.29
C ILE A 161 -16.95 -0.73 -18.05
N GLN A 162 -16.55 0.51 -18.29
CA GLN A 162 -15.23 0.84 -18.81
C GLN A 162 -14.22 0.94 -17.66
N ASP A 163 -13.08 0.26 -17.79
CA ASP A 163 -12.07 0.21 -16.74
C ASP A 163 -11.45 1.56 -16.44
N GLY A 164 -11.21 1.78 -15.14
CA GLY A 164 -10.29 2.78 -14.67
C GLY A 164 -8.84 2.36 -14.89
N THR A 165 -7.91 3.31 -14.81
CA THR A 165 -6.48 3.00 -14.82
C THR A 165 -5.89 3.29 -13.46
N SER A 166 -5.14 2.35 -12.89
CA SER A 166 -4.37 2.59 -11.67
C SER A 166 -3.44 3.78 -11.83
N GLY A 167 -3.44 4.63 -10.82
CA GLY A 167 -2.46 5.68 -10.62
C GLY A 167 -1.17 5.12 -10.05
N GLN A 168 -0.25 6.02 -9.78
CA GLN A 168 1.08 5.70 -9.30
C GLN A 168 1.60 6.86 -8.47
N GLU A 169 2.32 6.55 -7.41
CA GLU A 169 3.05 7.55 -6.63
C GLU A 169 4.34 6.97 -6.07
N LEU A 170 5.21 7.85 -5.58
CA LEU A 170 6.46 7.47 -4.95
C LEU A 170 6.20 6.83 -3.58
N ASP A 171 6.82 5.68 -3.33
CA ASP A 171 6.86 5.12 -1.98
C ASP A 171 8.02 5.79 -1.20
N LYS A 172 7.70 6.95 -0.61
CA LYS A 172 8.66 7.80 0.11
C LYS A 172 9.32 7.09 1.28
N GLU A 173 8.55 6.35 2.06
CA GLU A 173 9.05 5.65 3.24
C GLU A 173 10.07 4.58 2.85
N LYS A 174 9.75 3.79 1.82
CA LYS A 174 10.67 2.78 1.31
C LYS A 174 11.90 3.43 0.67
N LEU A 175 11.75 4.53 -0.06
CA LEU A 175 12.89 5.24 -0.62
C LEU A 175 13.83 5.77 0.47
N LEU A 176 13.29 6.36 1.54
CA LEU A 176 14.06 6.80 2.71
C LEU A 176 14.79 5.63 3.38
N LEU A 177 14.14 4.48 3.52
CA LEU A 177 14.75 3.27 4.04
C LEU A 177 15.96 2.82 3.19
N LEU A 178 15.82 2.83 1.86
CA LEU A 178 16.90 2.48 0.94
C LEU A 178 18.08 3.45 1.02
N ILE A 179 17.80 4.75 1.14
CA ILE A 179 18.83 5.78 1.32
C ILE A 179 19.56 5.58 2.64
N ASN A 180 18.83 5.36 3.74
CA ASN A 180 19.43 5.08 5.05
C ASN A 180 20.27 3.81 5.03
N GLN A 181 19.81 2.76 4.36
CA GLN A 181 20.57 1.52 4.20
C GLN A 181 21.88 1.76 3.44
N TYR A 182 21.85 2.57 2.38
CA TYR A 182 23.05 2.93 1.65
C TYR A 182 24.02 3.75 2.50
N VAL A 183 23.54 4.77 3.24
CA VAL A 183 24.39 5.55 4.15
C VAL A 183 25.01 4.64 5.23
N ALA A 184 24.24 3.68 5.73
CA ALA A 184 24.65 2.74 6.76
C ALA A 184 25.65 1.68 6.28
N SER A 185 25.49 1.14 5.07
CA SER A 185 26.24 -0.06 4.62
C SER A 185 26.93 0.07 3.27
N GLY A 186 26.69 1.16 2.54
CA GLY A 186 27.10 1.31 1.15
C GLY A 186 26.35 0.43 0.15
N LYS A 187 25.41 -0.42 0.61
CA LYS A 187 24.61 -1.27 -0.26
C LYS A 187 23.62 -0.44 -1.06
N THR A 188 23.71 -0.52 -2.38
CA THR A 188 22.82 0.17 -3.30
C THR A 188 21.63 -0.71 -3.69
N VAL A 189 20.50 -0.07 -3.98
CA VAL A 189 19.35 -0.69 -4.63
C VAL A 189 18.99 0.21 -5.81
N GLU A 190 18.93 -0.38 -6.99
CA GLU A 190 18.79 0.37 -8.23
C GLU A 190 17.34 0.59 -8.64
N SER A 191 16.34 0.01 -7.98
CA SER A 191 14.93 0.22 -8.35
C SER A 191 14.32 1.36 -7.53
N LEU A 192 13.69 2.32 -8.20
CA LEU A 192 12.88 3.33 -7.52
C LEU A 192 11.61 2.67 -6.96
N PRO A 193 11.31 2.83 -5.66
CA PRO A 193 10.12 2.25 -5.07
C PRO A 193 8.90 3.14 -5.38
N VAL A 194 7.92 2.57 -6.08
CA VAL A 194 6.65 3.22 -6.39
C VAL A 194 5.51 2.34 -5.88
N LYS A 195 4.41 2.96 -5.48
CA LYS A 195 3.16 2.29 -5.12
C LYS A 195 2.07 2.63 -6.13
N GLU A 196 1.20 1.66 -6.39
CA GLU A 196 0.03 1.86 -7.23
C GLU A 196 -1.10 2.49 -6.41
N ILE A 197 -1.80 3.43 -7.03
CA ILE A 197 -3.01 4.02 -6.47
C ILE A 197 -4.18 3.39 -7.21
N PRO A 198 -5.02 2.55 -6.56
CA PRO A 198 -6.18 1.98 -7.24
C PRO A 198 -7.16 3.09 -7.64
N PRO A 199 -7.94 2.91 -8.71
CA PRO A 199 -8.99 3.83 -9.06
C PRO A 199 -10.05 3.87 -7.95
N GLU A 200 -10.60 5.06 -7.70
CA GLU A 200 -11.58 5.23 -6.65
C GLU A 200 -12.96 4.77 -7.12
N ILE A 201 -13.64 3.97 -6.28
CA ILE A 201 -15.02 3.54 -6.50
C ILE A 201 -15.92 4.37 -5.59
N GLU A 202 -16.43 5.48 -6.11
CA GLU A 202 -17.31 6.36 -5.36
C GLU A 202 -18.74 5.78 -5.28
N THR A 203 -19.15 5.38 -4.06
CA THR A 203 -20.48 4.80 -3.83
C THR A 203 -21.62 5.77 -4.18
N GLN A 204 -21.41 7.08 -3.97
CA GLN A 204 -22.40 8.10 -4.31
C GLN A 204 -22.62 8.18 -5.83
N LYS A 205 -21.54 8.19 -6.63
CA LYS A 205 -21.63 8.16 -8.11
C LYS A 205 -22.39 6.96 -8.63
N ILE A 206 -22.18 5.78 -8.02
CA ILE A 206 -22.96 4.58 -8.37
C ILE A 206 -24.45 4.80 -8.05
N SER A 207 -24.76 5.38 -6.88
CA SER A 207 -26.15 5.63 -6.49
C SER A 207 -26.84 6.65 -7.40
N ASP A 208 -26.15 7.71 -7.77
CA ASP A 208 -26.67 8.76 -8.65
C ASP A 208 -26.91 8.21 -10.06
N PHE A 209 -25.95 7.45 -10.61
CA PHE A 209 -26.08 6.79 -11.90
C PHE A 209 -27.27 5.80 -11.92
N VAL A 210 -27.43 4.98 -10.88
CA VAL A 210 -28.57 4.04 -10.79
C VAL A 210 -29.91 4.79 -10.68
N LYS A 211 -29.94 5.94 -10.01
CA LYS A 211 -31.14 6.78 -9.94
C LYS A 211 -31.50 7.39 -11.30
N GLU A 212 -30.50 7.86 -12.06
CA GLU A 212 -30.71 8.34 -13.43
C GLU A 212 -31.19 7.21 -14.36
N LEU A 213 -30.65 6.00 -14.20
CA LEU A 213 -31.14 4.83 -14.94
C LEU A 213 -32.59 4.48 -14.59
N ALA A 214 -32.94 4.50 -13.31
CA ALA A 214 -34.32 4.27 -12.88
C ALA A 214 -35.28 5.29 -13.52
N GLN A 215 -34.90 6.57 -13.59
CA GLN A 215 -35.71 7.60 -14.26
C GLN A 215 -35.94 7.33 -15.75
N LYS A 216 -35.00 6.67 -16.44
CA LYS A 216 -35.12 6.31 -17.86
C LYS A 216 -35.88 4.99 -18.09
N ILE A 217 -35.83 4.08 -17.12
CA ILE A 217 -36.31 2.70 -17.25
C ILE A 217 -37.69 2.50 -16.61
N ASP A 218 -37.95 3.20 -15.51
CA ASP A 218 -39.17 3.02 -14.74
C ASP A 218 -40.37 3.56 -15.52
N GLN A 219 -41.31 2.67 -15.83
CA GLN A 219 -42.55 3.00 -16.52
C GLN A 219 -43.74 2.46 -15.70
N PRO A 220 -44.78 3.26 -15.46
CA PRO A 220 -45.96 2.80 -14.75
C PRO A 220 -46.76 1.80 -15.59
N VAL A 221 -47.40 0.85 -14.92
CA VAL A 221 -48.40 0.00 -15.58
C VAL A 221 -49.61 0.83 -15.98
N ILE A 222 -50.06 0.71 -17.22
CA ILE A 222 -51.27 1.38 -17.73
C ILE A 222 -52.33 0.31 -17.95
N GLU A 223 -53.43 0.41 -17.20
CA GLU A 223 -54.60 -0.44 -17.42
C GLU A 223 -55.30 -0.04 -18.72
N PRO A 224 -55.80 -1.02 -19.51
CA PRO A 224 -56.58 -0.69 -20.68
C PRO A 224 -57.87 0.00 -20.28
N GLN A 225 -58.21 1.10 -20.96
CA GLN A 225 -59.45 1.82 -20.74
C GLN A 225 -60.29 1.81 -22.02
N PHE A 226 -61.53 1.36 -21.90
CA PHE A 226 -62.51 1.35 -22.98
C PHE A 226 -63.78 2.06 -22.50
N ASN A 227 -64.00 3.29 -22.96
CA ASN A 227 -65.24 4.03 -22.69
C ASN A 227 -66.11 4.04 -23.95
N PHE A 228 -67.34 3.56 -23.81
CA PHE A 228 -68.34 3.52 -24.87
C PHE A 228 -69.48 4.48 -24.52
N ASN A 229 -69.83 5.37 -25.45
CA ASN A 229 -70.96 6.26 -25.26
C ASN A 229 -72.23 5.57 -25.76
N GLU A 230 -73.12 5.23 -24.82
CA GLU A 230 -74.37 4.50 -25.11
C GLU A 230 -75.32 5.26 -26.05
N ASN A 231 -75.29 6.59 -26.04
CA ASN A 231 -76.18 7.42 -26.87
C ASN A 231 -75.70 7.53 -28.33
N THR A 232 -74.39 7.55 -28.57
CA THR A 232 -73.81 7.71 -29.92
C THR A 232 -73.30 6.40 -30.51
N LYS A 233 -73.33 5.31 -29.73
CA LYS A 233 -72.75 3.99 -30.05
C LYS A 233 -71.29 4.07 -30.53
N ARG A 234 -70.53 5.05 -30.04
CA ARG A 234 -69.13 5.28 -30.43
C ARG A 234 -68.20 5.15 -29.23
N VAL A 235 -67.00 4.63 -29.49
CA VAL A 235 -65.90 4.61 -28.53
C VAL A 235 -65.44 6.05 -28.31
N THR A 236 -65.45 6.50 -27.05
CA THR A 236 -65.04 7.86 -26.68
C THR A 236 -63.63 7.90 -26.11
N GLU A 237 -63.12 6.78 -25.59
CA GLU A 237 -61.75 6.69 -25.09
C GLU A 237 -61.24 5.26 -25.22
N PHE A 238 -60.07 5.11 -25.86
CA PHE A 238 -59.35 3.84 -25.96
C PHE A 238 -57.90 4.05 -25.54
N LYS A 239 -57.51 3.42 -24.43
CA LYS A 239 -56.11 3.34 -24.00
C LYS A 239 -55.69 1.88 -24.01
N SER A 240 -54.59 1.59 -24.71
CA SER A 240 -54.02 0.23 -24.73
C SER A 240 -53.33 -0.07 -23.41
N ALA A 241 -53.35 -1.34 -23.02
CA ALA A 241 -52.65 -1.80 -21.83
C ALA A 241 -51.14 -1.70 -22.05
N GLN A 242 -50.39 -1.24 -21.04
CA GLN A 242 -48.92 -1.17 -21.06
C GLN A 242 -48.36 -1.81 -19.79
N GLU A 243 -47.42 -2.73 -19.95
CA GLU A 243 -46.69 -3.34 -18.83
C GLU A 243 -45.89 -2.27 -18.07
N GLY A 244 -45.98 -2.30 -16.74
CA GLY A 244 -45.09 -1.54 -15.88
C GLY A 244 -43.71 -2.18 -15.82
N LYS A 245 -42.68 -1.36 -15.67
CA LYS A 245 -41.29 -1.80 -15.50
C LYS A 245 -40.68 -0.98 -14.37
N THR A 246 -40.01 -1.63 -13.44
CA THR A 246 -39.30 -0.96 -12.33
C THR A 246 -37.91 -1.54 -12.19
N LEU A 247 -36.88 -0.70 -12.20
CA LEU A 247 -35.49 -1.12 -11.99
C LEU A 247 -35.27 -1.53 -10.53
N ASP A 248 -34.71 -2.71 -10.30
CA ASP A 248 -34.21 -3.10 -8.97
C ASP A 248 -32.88 -2.38 -8.70
N GLN A 249 -32.99 -1.20 -8.10
CA GLN A 249 -31.86 -0.31 -7.86
C GLN A 249 -30.82 -0.92 -6.91
N GLU A 250 -31.24 -1.61 -5.86
CA GLU A 250 -30.31 -2.19 -4.87
C GLU A 250 -29.52 -3.35 -5.47
N LYS A 251 -30.19 -4.24 -6.20
CA LYS A 251 -29.51 -5.30 -6.93
C LYS A 251 -28.59 -4.71 -7.99
N THR A 252 -29.03 -3.70 -8.75
CA THR A 252 -28.18 -3.03 -9.74
C THR A 252 -26.91 -2.46 -9.12
N LYS A 253 -27.00 -1.76 -7.98
CA LYS A 253 -25.82 -1.27 -7.24
C LYS A 253 -24.89 -2.41 -6.83
N GLN A 254 -25.44 -3.53 -6.37
CA GLN A 254 -24.63 -4.71 -6.02
C GLN A 254 -23.91 -5.29 -7.25
N LEU A 255 -24.60 -5.44 -8.39
CA LEU A 255 -23.98 -5.96 -9.62
C LEU A 255 -22.86 -5.02 -10.11
N ILE A 256 -23.05 -3.70 -10.04
CA ILE A 256 -22.01 -2.73 -10.39
C ILE A 256 -20.79 -2.88 -9.47
N ARG A 257 -20.98 -2.97 -8.15
CA ARG A 257 -19.87 -3.15 -7.20
C ARG A 257 -19.09 -4.43 -7.45
N LEU A 258 -19.76 -5.55 -7.69
CA LEU A 258 -19.12 -6.83 -7.98
C LEU A 258 -18.30 -6.76 -9.29
N ALA A 259 -18.84 -6.09 -10.31
CA ALA A 259 -18.15 -5.94 -11.60
C ALA A 259 -16.91 -5.03 -11.48
N LEU A 260 -16.98 -3.97 -10.69
CA LEU A 260 -15.85 -3.07 -10.42
C LEU A 260 -14.73 -3.72 -9.60
N LYS A 261 -15.06 -4.72 -8.77
CA LYS A 261 -14.07 -5.55 -8.05
C LYS A 261 -13.45 -6.66 -8.89
N GLY A 262 -13.91 -6.84 -10.14
CA GLY A 262 -13.47 -7.94 -11.00
C GLY A 262 -14.06 -9.30 -10.61
N GLU A 263 -15.10 -9.33 -9.76
CA GLU A 263 -15.74 -10.56 -9.28
C GLU A 263 -16.81 -11.10 -10.26
N ARG A 264 -17.11 -10.36 -11.35
CA ARG A 264 -18.06 -10.76 -12.40
C ARG A 264 -17.80 -10.04 -13.73
N SER A 265 -18.58 -10.42 -14.75
CA SER A 265 -18.61 -9.72 -16.03
C SER A 265 -19.00 -8.24 -15.88
N LYS A 266 -18.31 -7.39 -16.64
CA LYS A 266 -18.54 -5.95 -16.78
C LYS A 266 -19.76 -5.61 -17.63
N ALA A 267 -20.27 -6.57 -18.40
CA ALA A 267 -21.59 -6.49 -18.99
C ALA A 267 -22.64 -6.90 -17.94
N ILE A 268 -23.47 -5.94 -17.54
CA ILE A 268 -24.50 -6.15 -16.52
C ILE A 268 -25.85 -6.03 -17.18
N THR A 269 -26.60 -7.14 -17.23
CA THR A 269 -28.03 -7.11 -17.52
C THR A 269 -28.77 -6.46 -16.35
N LEU A 270 -29.57 -5.45 -16.63
CA LEU A 270 -30.30 -4.70 -15.61
C LEU A 270 -31.49 -5.50 -15.07
N PRO A 271 -31.53 -5.77 -13.75
CA PRO A 271 -32.67 -6.43 -13.14
C PRO A 271 -33.86 -5.46 -13.09
N SER A 272 -34.94 -5.78 -13.80
CA SER A 272 -36.19 -5.02 -13.73
C SER A 272 -37.37 -5.94 -13.40
N GLU A 273 -38.25 -5.47 -12.54
CA GLU A 273 -39.54 -6.11 -12.28
C GLU A 273 -40.56 -5.67 -13.32
N ILE A 274 -41.25 -6.64 -13.93
CA ILE A 274 -42.33 -6.38 -14.89
C ILE A 274 -43.67 -6.55 -14.17
N THR A 275 -44.51 -5.53 -14.22
CA THR A 275 -45.86 -5.55 -13.66
C THR A 275 -46.87 -5.58 -14.79
N ASN A 276 -47.59 -6.70 -14.92
CA ASN A 276 -48.60 -6.85 -15.96
C ASN A 276 -49.88 -6.09 -15.60
N PRO A 277 -50.59 -5.50 -16.58
CA PRO A 277 -51.93 -4.95 -16.39
C PRO A 277 -52.89 -6.01 -15.84
N LYS A 278 -53.77 -5.62 -14.90
CA LYS A 278 -54.75 -6.54 -14.31
C LYS A 278 -55.78 -7.02 -15.33
N VAL A 279 -56.04 -6.21 -16.36
CA VAL A 279 -56.91 -6.55 -17.48
C VAL A 279 -56.07 -6.63 -18.75
N THR A 280 -56.06 -7.79 -19.42
CA THR A 280 -55.43 -7.92 -20.74
C THR A 280 -56.39 -7.47 -21.84
N THR A 281 -55.87 -6.82 -22.87
CA THR A 281 -56.64 -6.41 -24.07
C THR A 281 -57.35 -7.58 -24.76
N ASP A 282 -56.87 -8.81 -24.56
CA ASP A 282 -57.50 -10.04 -25.05
C ASP A 282 -58.88 -10.32 -24.45
N ARG A 283 -59.16 -9.82 -23.23
CA ARG A 283 -60.49 -9.89 -22.64
C ARG A 283 -61.47 -8.88 -23.26
N VAL A 284 -60.98 -7.80 -23.86
CA VAL A 284 -61.82 -6.76 -24.46
C VAL A 284 -62.34 -7.20 -25.84
N ASN A 285 -61.54 -7.95 -26.61
CA ASN A 285 -61.95 -8.51 -27.91
C ASN A 285 -63.03 -9.61 -27.82
N ASN A 286 -63.20 -10.23 -26.65
CA ASN A 286 -64.23 -11.24 -26.39
C ASN A 286 -65.55 -10.68 -25.83
N LEU A 287 -65.74 -9.35 -25.81
CA LEU A 287 -66.98 -8.71 -25.34
C LEU A 287 -68.09 -8.63 -26.41
N GLY A 288 -67.98 -9.37 -27.52
CA GLY A 288 -69.12 -9.68 -28.38
C GLY A 288 -69.74 -8.50 -29.12
N ILE A 289 -68.92 -7.67 -29.79
CA ILE A 289 -69.44 -6.73 -30.79
C ILE A 289 -69.58 -7.49 -32.12
N LYS A 290 -70.81 -7.89 -32.46
CA LYS A 290 -71.23 -8.14 -33.84
C LYS A 290 -71.75 -6.85 -34.46
#